data_AF-F4L1D8-F1
#
_entry.id   AF-F4L1D8-F1
#
_cell.length_a   1.000
_cell.length_b   1.000
_cell.length_c   1.000
_cell.angle_alpha   90.00
_cell.angle_beta   90.00
_cell.angle_gamma   90.00
#
_symmetry.space_group_name_H-M   'P 1'
#
loop_
_entity.id
_entity.type
_entity.pdbx_description
1 polymer ?
#
loop_
_entity_poly.entity_id
_entity_poly.type
_entity_poly.pdbx_seq_one_letter_code
_entity_poly.pdbx_strand_id
1 'polypeptide(L)' 'MAQLTSPDGRTKFIIKHRAICEDDKFKGDWRDDVESAKIDAINHRKESGNRDHVIVIVTQQTLTVDFPQETEDS' A
#
# COMPACT_ATOMS: atom_id res chain seq x y z
N MET A 1 10.90 3.71 -0.65
CA MET A 1 10.04 2.71 -1.34
C MET A 1 10.34 1.34 -0.79
N ALA A 2 9.38 0.69 -0.14
CA ALA A 2 9.48 -0.72 0.23
C ALA A 2 9.22 -1.59 -1.01
N GLN A 3 10.21 -1.64 -1.90
CA GLN A 3 10.20 -2.46 -3.11
C GLN A 3 11.39 -3.39 -3.10
N LEU A 4 11.16 -4.67 -3.36
CA LEU A 4 12.19 -5.67 -3.60
C LEU A 4 12.04 -6.18 -5.04
N THR A 5 13.13 -6.18 -5.79
CA THR A 5 13.18 -6.79 -7.11
C THR A 5 14.23 -7.89 -7.05
N SER A 6 13.93 -9.08 -7.61
CA SER A 6 14.92 -10.14 -7.72
C SER A 6 16.08 -9.70 -8.63
N PRO A 7 17.29 -10.28 -8.48
CA PRO A 7 18.45 -9.91 -9.29
C PRO A 7 18.22 -10.03 -10.80
N ASP A 8 17.36 -10.96 -11.23
CA ASP A 8 16.98 -11.19 -12.63
C ASP A 8 15.83 -10.29 -13.13
N GLY A 9 15.28 -9.43 -12.27
CA GLY A 9 14.18 -8.52 -12.61
C GLY A 9 12.80 -9.18 -12.76
N ARG A 10 12.72 -10.51 -12.68
CA ARG A 10 11.50 -11.28 -12.96
C ARG A 10 10.50 -11.28 -11.82
N THR A 11 10.98 -11.07 -10.59
CA THR A 11 10.14 -10.98 -9.41
C THR A 11 10.17 -9.57 -8.87
N LYS A 12 8.99 -8.96 -8.70
CA LYS A 12 8.82 -7.66 -8.06
C LYS A 12 7.86 -7.80 -6.89
N PHE A 13 8.29 -7.36 -5.72
CA PHE A 13 7.47 -7.27 -4.53
C PHE A 13 7.35 -5.81 -4.10
N ILE A 14 6.12 -5.33 -3.94
CA ILE A 14 5.81 -3.95 -3.56
C ILE A 14 4.95 -4.00 -2.30
N ILE A 15 5.34 -3.21 -1.29
CA ILE A 15 4.49 -2.93 -0.14
C ILE A 15 4.02 -1.47 -0.21
N LYS A 16 2.73 -1.24 -0.02
CA LYS A 16 2.14 0.10 0.12
C LYS A 16 1.25 0.17 1.36
N HIS A 17 1.11 1.34 1.94
CA HIS A 17 0.28 1.60 3.13
C HIS A 17 -0.69 2.75 2.86
N ARG A 18 -1.90 2.75 3.42
CA ARG A 18 -2.77 3.94 3.41
C ARG A 18 -3.65 4.00 4.64
N ALA A 19 -4.07 5.20 5.00
CA ALA A 19 -5.11 5.40 6.00
C ALA A 19 -6.51 5.22 5.41
N ILE A 20 -7.40 4.56 6.13
CA ILE A 20 -8.83 4.45 5.81
C ILE A 20 -9.62 4.80 7.08
N CYS A 21 -10.59 5.68 6.95
CA CYS A 21 -11.58 5.93 7.99
C CYS A 21 -12.72 4.92 7.87
N GLU A 22 -13.06 4.24 8.97
CA GLU A 22 -14.17 3.27 8.99
C GLU A 22 -15.54 3.94 9.13
N ASP A 23 -15.57 5.16 9.65
CA ASP A 23 -16.81 5.91 9.90
C ASP A 23 -17.28 6.75 8.69
N ASP A 24 -16.41 6.97 7.69
CA ASP A 24 -16.75 7.75 6.50
C ASP A 24 -16.10 7.22 5.20
N LYS A 25 -15.99 8.09 4.19
CA LYS A 25 -15.47 7.73 2.85
C LYS A 25 -13.98 8.04 2.67
N PHE A 26 -13.29 8.54 3.68
CA PHE A 26 -11.89 8.91 3.59
C PHE A 26 -11.00 7.70 3.31
N LYS A 27 -10.19 7.84 2.25
CA LYS A 27 -9.15 6.92 1.85
C LYS A 27 -7.93 7.75 1.46
N GLY A 28 -6.88 7.69 2.27
CA GLY A 28 -5.60 8.31 1.95
C GLY A 28 -4.92 7.66 0.74
N ASP A 29 -3.89 8.33 0.24
CA ASP A 29 -3.07 7.80 -0.85
C ASP A 29 -2.27 6.57 -0.42
N TRP A 30 -1.91 5.73 -1.39
CA TRP A 30 -0.96 4.65 -1.15
C TRP A 30 0.46 5.21 -0.98
N ARG A 31 0.97 5.14 0.25
CA ARG A 31 2.31 5.54 0.68
C ARG A 31 3.30 4.38 0.65
N ASP A 32 4.58 4.72 0.49
CA ASP A 32 5.69 3.77 0.48
C ASP A 32 6.23 3.41 1.87
N ASP A 33 5.74 4.09 2.89
CA ASP A 33 6.11 3.94 4.28
C ASP A 33 4.89 4.15 5.19
N VAL A 34 4.92 3.52 6.36
CA VAL A 34 3.80 3.55 7.31
C VAL A 34 3.62 4.92 7.97
N GLU A 35 4.70 5.71 8.13
CA GLU A 35 4.65 7.00 8.81
C GLU A 35 3.91 8.06 7.98
N SER A 36 4.13 8.08 6.66
CA SER A 36 3.36 8.92 5.73
C SER A 36 1.87 8.60 5.79
N ALA A 37 1.48 7.31 5.88
CA ALA A 37 0.08 6.92 6.02
C ALA A 37 -0.49 7.35 7.39
N LYS A 38 0.31 7.34 8.46
CA LYS A 38 -0.10 7.88 9.77
C LYS A 38 -0.32 9.40 9.71
N ILE A 39 0.50 10.13 8.96
CA ILE A 39 0.32 11.58 8.77
C ILE A 39 -1.03 11.86 8.09
N ASP A 40 -1.41 11.08 7.07
CA ASP A 40 -2.71 11.19 6.42
C ASP A 40 -3.86 10.97 7.42
N ALA A 41 -3.75 9.94 8.27
CA ALA A 41 -4.72 9.68 9.35
C ALA A 41 -4.83 10.85 10.35
N ILE A 42 -3.69 11.40 10.79
CA ILE A 42 -3.64 12.52 11.72
C ILE A 42 -4.29 13.77 11.10
N ASN A 43 -4.03 14.03 9.82
CA ASN A 43 -4.60 15.18 9.14
C ASN A 43 -6.12 15.05 8.99
N HIS A 44 -6.62 13.85 8.65
CA HIS A 44 -8.07 13.61 8.59
C HIS A 44 -8.74 13.80 9.97
N ARG A 45 -8.13 13.36 11.08
CA ARG A 45 -8.66 13.60 12.44
C ARG A 45 -8.73 15.06 12.86
N LYS A 46 -7.90 15.92 12.26
CA LYS A 46 -7.90 17.37 12.56
C LYS A 46 -9.08 18.09 11.93
N GLU A 47 -9.75 17.49 10.95
CA GLU A 47 -10.95 18.03 10.34
C GLU A 47 -12.11 18.07 11.34
N SER A 48 -12.98 19.07 11.20
CA SER A 48 -14.13 19.24 12.10
C SER A 48 -15.10 18.07 11.96
N GLY A 49 -15.43 17.41 13.07
CA GLY A 49 -16.31 16.23 13.10
C GLY A 49 -15.58 14.89 13.15
N ASN A 50 -14.27 14.86 12.85
CA ASN A 50 -13.55 13.60 12.64
C ASN A 50 -12.67 13.16 13.82
N ARG A 51 -12.77 13.85 14.98
CA ARG A 51 -11.89 13.60 16.14
C ARG A 51 -11.99 12.17 16.68
N ASP A 52 -13.19 11.63 16.67
CA ASP A 52 -13.51 10.32 17.24
C ASP A 52 -13.57 9.21 16.18
N HIS A 53 -13.26 9.54 14.91
CA HIS A 53 -13.27 8.56 13.84
C HIS A 53 -12.22 7.47 14.06
N VAL A 54 -12.64 6.22 13.85
CA VAL A 54 -11.79 5.04 13.78
C VAL A 54 -11.08 5.05 12.44
N ILE A 55 -9.77 5.26 12.48
CA ILE A 55 -8.92 5.26 11.29
C ILE A 55 -7.93 4.13 11.43
N VAL A 56 -7.90 3.27 10.42
CA VAL A 56 -6.99 2.14 10.33
C VAL A 56 -5.94 2.39 9.26
N ILE A 57 -4.73 1.87 9.48
CA ILE A 57 -3.70 1.82 8.43
C ILE A 57 -3.74 0.43 7.81
N VAL A 58 -4.10 0.35 6.53
CA VAL A 58 -4.07 -0.90 5.79
C VAL A 58 -2.77 -1.02 4.99
N THR A 59 -2.29 -2.24 4.82
CA THR A 59 -1.11 -2.55 4.03
C THR A 59 -1.53 -3.41 2.83
N GLN A 60 -1.08 -3.03 1.64
CA GLN A 60 -1.18 -3.82 0.43
C GLN A 60 0.18 -4.41 0.09
N GLN A 61 0.20 -5.69 -0.23
CA GLN A 61 1.38 -6.41 -0.71
C GLN A 61 1.08 -6.92 -2.12
N THR A 62 1.92 -6.57 -3.07
CA THR A 62 1.79 -6.99 -4.46
C THR A 62 3.05 -7.75 -4.86
N LEU A 63 2.87 -9.01 -5.26
CA LEU A 63 3.91 -9.84 -5.85
C LEU A 63 3.62 -10.01 -7.35
N THR A 64 4.61 -9.68 -8.17
CA THR A 64 4.60 -9.92 -9.61
C THR A 64 5.72 -10.90 -9.92
N VAL A 65 5.40 -11.98 -10.63
CA VAL A 65 6.37 -12.98 -11.10
C VAL A 65 6.19 -13.13 -12.60
N ASP A 66 7.27 -12.93 -13.34
CA ASP A 66 7.36 -13.19 -14.77
C ASP A 66 7.88 -14.61 -14.99
N PHE A 67 7.05 -15.46 -15.60
CA PHE A 67 7.42 -16.83 -15.95
C PHE A 67 7.83 -16.87 -17.42
N PRO A 68 9.07 -17.27 -17.76
CA PRO A 68 9.43 -17.48 -19.15
C PRO A 68 8.53 -18.56 -19.75
N GLN A 69 8.01 -18.31 -20.94
CA GLN A 69 7.25 -19.31 -21.69
C GLN A 69 8.19 -20.46 -22.02
N GLU A 70 7.90 -21.67 -21.54
CA GLU A 70 8.63 -22.87 -21.96
C GLU A 70 8.35 -23.08 -23.45
N THR A 71 9.35 -22.86 -24.29
CA THR A 71 9.33 -23.37 -25.65
C THR A 71 9.62 -24.86 -25.57
N GLU A 72 8.58 -25.68 -25.65
CA GLU A 72 8.73 -27.11 -25.94
C GLU A 72 9.30 -27.24 -27.36
N ASP A 73 10.63 -27.20 -27.49
CA ASP A 73 11.29 -27.62 -28.72
C ASP A 73 11.07 -29.14 -28.86
N SER A 74 10.17 -29.49 -29.79
CA SER A 74 9.85 -30.85 -30.22
C SER A 74 10.90 -31.42 -31.17
#